data_AF-A0A3A8PXQ1-F1
#
_entry.id   AF-A0A3A8PXQ1-F1
#
_cell.length_a   1.000
_cell.length_b   1.000
_cell.length_c   1.000
_cell.angle_alpha   90.00
_cell.angle_beta   90.00
_cell.angle_gamma   90.00
#
_symmetry.space_group_name_H-M   'P 1'
#
loop_
_entity.id
_entity.type
_entity.pdbx_description
1 polymer ?
#
loop_
_entity_poly.entity_id
_entity_poly.type
_entity_poly.pdbx_seq_one_letter_code
_entity_poly.pdbx_strand_id
1 'polypeptide(L)'
;MAREKLFTAVVVTTLALTIGATTAVFSIVYPVLWQPLPYPEPEQLVRLFQTTVPGAGAGPHKDRTRVSLPVWNAWREGARGFSGIEGVRVEKQLLG
;
A
#
# COMPACT_ATOMS: atom_id res chain seq x y z
N MET A 1 -22.34 -40.07 -25.47
CA MET A 1 -21.60 -39.39 -26.56
C MET A 1 -21.87 -37.87 -26.61
N ALA A 2 -23.00 -37.35 -27.14
CA ALA A 2 -23.17 -35.89 -27.32
C ALA A 2 -23.32 -35.09 -26.00
N ARG A 3 -24.04 -35.64 -25.01
CA ARG A 3 -24.26 -35.02 -23.69
C ARG A 3 -22.97 -34.92 -22.86
N GLU A 4 -22.06 -35.88 -23.00
CA GLU A 4 -20.79 -35.89 -22.28
C GLU A 4 -19.86 -34.79 -22.78
N LYS A 5 -19.82 -34.56 -24.10
CA LYS A 5 -19.04 -33.45 -24.69
C LYS A 5 -19.53 -32.08 -24.23
N LEU A 6 -20.85 -31.90 -24.11
CA LEU A 6 -21.47 -30.69 -23.57
C LEU A 6 -21.09 -30.46 -22.09
N PHE A 7 -21.14 -31.52 -21.28
CA PHE A 7 -20.74 -31.44 -19.88
C PHE A 7 -19.26 -31.05 -19.73
N THR A 8 -18.36 -31.69 -20.48
CA THR A 8 -16.94 -31.34 -20.49
C THR A 8 -16.72 -29.88 -20.89
N ALA A 9 -17.42 -29.39 -21.91
CA ALA A 9 -17.30 -28.00 -22.36
C ALA A 9 -17.69 -27.01 -21.24
N VAL A 10 -18.79 -27.27 -20.53
CA VAL A 10 -19.24 -26.41 -19.41
C VAL A 10 -18.22 -26.41 -18.28
N VAL A 11 -17.70 -27.58 -17.90
CA VAL A 11 -16.69 -27.72 -16.83
C VAL A 11 -15.42 -26.96 -17.20
N VAL A 12 -14.89 -27.16 -18.41
CA VAL A 12 -13.68 -26.48 -18.88
C VAL A 12 -13.88 -24.97 -18.91
N THR A 13 -15.02 -24.50 -19.41
CA THR A 13 -15.30 -23.06 -19.49
C THR A 13 -15.38 -22.43 -18.09
N THR A 14 -16.02 -23.12 -17.15
CA THR A 14 -16.15 -22.65 -15.76
C THR A 14 -14.77 -22.55 -15.11
N LEU A 15 -13.96 -23.60 -15.23
CA LEU A 15 -12.59 -23.62 -14.70
C LEU A 15 -11.72 -22.54 -15.32
N ALA A 16 -11.76 -22.39 -16.65
CA ALA A 16 -11.01 -21.36 -17.36
C ALA A 16 -11.39 -19.96 -16.89
N LEU A 17 -12.68 -19.71 -16.65
CA LEU A 17 -13.18 -18.43 -16.19
C LEU A 17 -12.74 -18.11 -14.76
N THR A 18 -12.79 -19.10 -13.85
CA THR A 18 -12.30 -18.93 -12.47
C THR A 18 -10.78 -18.70 -12.43
N ILE A 19 -10.02 -19.48 -13.19
CA ILE A 19 -8.56 -19.35 -13.26
C ILE A 19 -8.17 -17.99 -13.88
N GLY A 20 -8.86 -17.57 -14.94
CA GLY A 20 -8.65 -16.28 -15.57
C GLY A 20 -8.96 -15.12 -14.61
N ALA A 21 -10.07 -15.20 -13.87
CA ALA A 21 -10.46 -14.17 -12.91
C ALA A 21 -9.43 -14.03 -11.76
N THR A 22 -8.99 -15.14 -11.16
CA THR A 22 -7.98 -15.09 -10.10
C THR A 22 -6.64 -14.59 -10.63
N THR A 23 -6.21 -15.06 -11.80
CA THR A 23 -4.96 -14.61 -12.43
C THR A 23 -5.00 -13.13 -12.78
N ALA A 24 -6.12 -12.60 -13.28
CA ALA A 24 -6.27 -11.18 -13.58
C ALA A 24 -6.14 -10.30 -12.33
N VAL A 25 -6.77 -10.71 -11.22
CA VAL A 25 -6.62 -10.01 -9.93
C VAL A 25 -5.17 -10.03 -9.48
N PHE A 26 -4.51 -11.20 -9.46
CA PHE A 26 -3.11 -11.29 -9.07
C PHE A 26 -2.17 -10.55 -10.04
N SER A 27 -2.46 -10.50 -11.33
CA SER A 27 -1.67 -9.79 -12.34
C SER A 27 -1.74 -8.28 -12.20
N ILE A 28 -2.79 -7.72 -11.59
CA ILE A 28 -2.89 -6.28 -11.29
C ILE A 28 -2.31 -6.02 -9.91
N VAL A 29 -2.64 -6.86 -8.93
CA VAL A 29 -2.19 -6.71 -7.55
C VAL A 29 -0.67 -6.87 -7.44
N TYR A 30 -0.05 -7.77 -8.21
CA TYR A 30 1.39 -7.96 -8.20
C TYR A 30 2.13 -6.67 -8.63
N PRO A 31 1.93 -6.05 -9.80
CA PRO A 31 2.59 -4.78 -10.10
C PRO A 31 2.13 -3.64 -9.18
N VAL A 32 0.90 -3.59 -8.69
CA VAL A 32 0.46 -2.48 -7.82
C VAL A 32 1.01 -2.57 -6.39
N LEU A 33 1.10 -3.78 -5.82
CA LEU A 33 1.68 -4.00 -4.48
C LEU A 33 3.18 -4.29 -4.52
N TRP A 34 3.68 -4.90 -5.59
CA TRP A 34 5.06 -5.36 -5.77
C TRP A 34 5.83 -4.61 -6.86
N GLN A 35 5.28 -3.62 -7.58
CA GLN A 35 6.20 -2.67 -8.21
C GLN A 35 6.97 -2.04 -7.06
N PRO A 36 8.31 -2.19 -7.02
CA PRO A 36 9.09 -1.33 -6.18
C PRO A 36 8.67 0.07 -6.57
N LEU A 37 8.15 0.83 -5.60
CA LEU A 37 7.94 2.25 -5.72
C LEU A 37 9.13 2.82 -6.52
N PRO A 38 8.93 3.64 -7.57
CA PRO A 38 9.99 4.13 -8.46
C PRO A 38 10.92 5.11 -7.74
N TYR A 39 11.49 4.63 -6.65
CA TYR A 39 12.48 5.22 -5.80
C TYR A 39 13.71 4.34 -5.94
N PRO A 40 14.87 4.92 -6.27
CA PRO A 40 16.12 4.17 -6.25
C PRO A 40 16.34 3.60 -4.84
N GLU A 41 16.71 2.31 -4.75
CA GLU A 41 17.02 1.60 -3.49
C GLU A 41 15.80 1.41 -2.55
N PRO A 42 14.77 0.64 -2.97
CA PRO A 42 13.55 0.43 -2.17
C PRO A 42 13.81 -0.22 -0.80
N GLU A 43 14.95 -0.90 -0.61
CA GLU A 43 15.37 -1.52 0.65
C GLU A 43 15.71 -0.49 1.74
N GLN A 44 15.99 0.76 1.36
CA GLN A 44 16.36 1.85 2.28
C GLN A 44 15.18 2.74 2.67
N LEU A 45 13.97 2.44 2.17
CA LEU A 45 12.76 3.20 2.48
C LEU A 45 12.23 2.83 3.89
N VAL A 46 12.23 3.81 4.80
CA VAL A 46 11.69 3.66 6.16
C VAL A 46 10.55 4.67 6.37
N ARG A 47 9.42 4.20 6.92
CA ARG A 47 8.30 5.09 7.28
C ARG A 47 8.48 5.67 8.68
N LEU A 48 8.62 7.00 8.75
CA LEU A 48 8.68 7.75 9.99
C LEU A 48 7.28 8.20 10.40
N PHE A 49 6.86 7.84 11.61
CA PHE A 49 5.57 8.26 12.18
C PHE A 49 5.76 8.77 13.60
N GLN A 50 5.05 9.83 13.96
CA GLN A 50 5.00 10.32 15.33
C GLN A 50 4.13 9.37 16.17
N THR A 51 4.72 8.77 17.19
CA THR A 51 3.94 8.09 18.25
C THR A 51 3.78 9.06 19.40
N THR A 52 2.55 9.53 19.63
CA THR A 52 2.28 10.32 20.83
C THR A 52 2.22 9.39 22.03
N VAL A 53 3.13 9.60 22.98
CA VAL A 53 3.11 8.91 24.27
C VAL A 53 1.81 9.23 24.99
N PRO A 54 1.08 8.21 25.53
CA PRO A 54 -0.09 8.46 26.36
C PRO A 54 0.29 9.38 27.53
N GLY A 55 -0.39 10.53 27.65
CA GLY A 55 -0.13 11.52 28.70
C GLY A 55 0.57 12.81 28.24
N ALA A 56 1.04 12.90 27.00
CA ALA A 56 1.66 14.12 26.46
C ALA A 56 0.65 15.20 25.98
N GLY A 57 -0.54 15.26 26.58
CA GLY A 57 -1.54 16.31 26.30
C GLY A 57 -2.23 16.22 24.93
N ALA A 58 -2.01 15.19 24.14
CA ALA A 58 -2.80 14.96 22.94
C ALA A 58 -4.17 14.40 23.31
N GLY A 59 -5.23 15.09 22.89
CA GLY A 59 -6.61 14.64 23.02
C GLY A 59 -6.86 13.27 22.38
N PRO A 60 -8.09 12.74 22.46
CA PRO A 60 -8.44 11.35 22.12
C PRO A 60 -8.21 10.93 20.66
N HIS A 61 -7.66 11.80 19.80
CA HIS A 61 -7.23 11.45 18.46
C HIS A 61 -5.71 11.27 18.40
N LYS A 62 -5.31 10.00 18.27
CA LYS A 62 -4.00 9.58 17.75
C LYS A 62 -3.91 10.00 16.28
N ASP A 63 -3.70 11.28 16.00
CA ASP A 63 -3.39 11.78 14.66
C ASP A 63 -1.93 11.39 14.30
N ARG A 64 -1.73 10.11 13.98
CA ARG A 64 -0.43 9.54 13.57
C ARG A 64 0.04 10.03 12.19
N THR A 65 -0.74 10.90 11.55
CA THR A 65 -0.62 11.30 10.15
C THR A 65 -0.27 12.77 9.97
N ARG A 66 -0.23 13.57 11.04
CA ARG A 66 0.05 15.01 10.96
C ARG A 66 1.22 15.36 11.86
N VAL A 67 2.39 15.56 11.25
CA VAL A 67 3.57 16.13 11.92
C VAL A 67 3.44 17.65 11.87
N SER A 68 3.58 18.32 13.02
CA SER A 68 3.59 19.79 13.06
C SER A 68 4.90 20.34 12.50
N LEU A 69 4.87 21.54 11.90
CA LEU A 69 6.04 22.19 11.30
C LEU A 69 7.30 22.23 12.21
N PRO A 70 7.19 22.54 13.51
CA PRO A 70 8.36 22.54 14.39
C PRO A 70 8.99 21.16 14.57
N VAL A 71 8.17 20.10 14.66
CA VAL A 71 8.63 18.71 14.79
C VAL A 71 9.29 18.25 13.48
N TRP A 72 8.71 18.63 12.34
CA TRP A 72 9.27 18.36 11.02
C TRP A 72 10.67 18.98 10.85
N ASN A 73 10.85 20.24 11.23
CA ASN A 73 12.14 20.91 11.13
C ASN A 73 13.18 20.28 12.08
N ALA A 74 12.80 19.96 13.32
CA ALA A 74 13.69 19.28 14.26
C ALA A 74 14.17 17.92 13.74
N TRP A 75 13.31 17.16 13.06
CA TRP A 75 13.72 15.91 12.42
C TRP A 75 14.65 16.15 11.24
N ARG A 76 14.35 17.12 10.38
CA ARG A 76 15.22 17.46 9.24
C ARG A 76 16.61 17.94 9.66
N GLU A 77 16.72 18.67 10.76
CA GLU A 77 17.99 19.19 11.26
C GLU A 77 18.81 18.12 12.00
N GLY A 78 18.15 17.19 12.70
CA GLY A 78 18.82 16.15 13.50
C GLY A 78 19.09 14.82 12.76
N ALA A 79 18.39 14.54 11.67
CA ALA A 79 18.48 13.28 10.94
C ALA A 79 19.76 13.19 10.10
N ARG A 80 20.80 12.60 10.68
CA ARG A 80 22.07 12.30 9.97
C ARG A 80 22.16 10.89 9.39
N GLY A 81 21.23 10.01 9.75
CA GLY A 81 21.18 8.61 9.28
C GLY A 81 20.33 8.38 8.03
N PHE A 82 19.66 9.42 7.51
CA PHE A 82 18.77 9.31 6.36
C PHE A 82 19.27 10.24 5.24
N SER A 83 19.29 9.75 4.00
CA SER A 83 19.68 10.54 2.83
C SER A 83 18.73 11.72 2.57
N GLY A 84 17.44 11.57 2.95
CA GLY A 84 16.44 12.64 2.92
C GLY A 84 15.18 12.24 3.69
N ILE A 85 14.43 13.24 4.15
CA ILE A 85 13.11 13.05 4.77
C ILE A 85 12.09 13.79 3.91
N GLU A 86 11.20 13.03 3.27
CA GLU A 86 10.11 13.57 2.45
C GLU A 86 8.75 13.33 3.12
N GLY A 87 7.85 14.31 2.99
CA GLY A 87 6.52 14.25 3.55
C GLY A 87 5.55 13.68 2.54
N VAL A 88 4.95 12.51 2.84
CA VAL A 88 3.86 11.98 2.02
C VAL A 88 2.55 12.60 2.48
N ARG A 89 1.94 13.43 1.64
CA ARG A 89 0.55 13.85 1.82
C ARG A 89 -0.34 12.73 1.30
N VAL A 90 -0.91 11.95 2.21
CA VAL A 90 -1.97 11.01 1.84
C VAL A 90 -3.23 11.84 1.59
N GLU A 91 -3.42 12.26 0.35
CA GLU A 91 -4.70 12.79 -0.10
C GLU A 91 -5.67 11.61 -0.17
N LYS A 92 -6.73 11.68 0.64
CA LYS A 92 -7.79 10.68 0.62
C LYS A 92 -8.52 10.85 -0.70
N GLN A 93 -8.09 10.13 -1.74
CA GLN A 93 -8.90 9.94 -2.94
C GLN A 93 -10.18 9.24 -2.49
N LEU A 94 -11.20 10.06 -2.26
CA LEU A 94 -12.58 9.63 -2.13
C LEU A 94 -12.93 9.02 -3.51
N LEU A 95 -12.92 7.69 -3.58
CA LEU A 95 -13.52 6.95 -4.68
C LEU A 95 -14.98 7.41 -4.78
N GLY A 96 -15.29 8.14 -5.84
CA GLY A 96 -16.63 8.31 -6.37
C GLY A 96 -16.98 7.16 -7.30
#